data_AF-A0A5K7SG97-F1
#
_entry.id   AF-A0A5K7SG97-F1
#
_cell.length_a   1.000
_cell.length_b   1.000
_cell.length_c   1.000
_cell.angle_alpha   90.00
_cell.angle_beta   90.00
_cell.angle_gamma   90.00
#
_symmetry.space_group_name_H-M   'P 1'
#
loop_
_entity.id
_entity.type
_entity.pdbx_description
1 polymer ?
#
loop_
_entity_poly.entity_id
_entity_poly.type
_entity_poly.pdbx_seq_one_letter_code
_entity_poly.pdbx_strand_id
1 'polypeptide(L)'
;MKYSILITCLIFFLSPVSAQINKAIFLHHSTGSGVYSTGKVSQWITNYNTQNKTNYSVTEFSYPDTPWDWENYPYDYWKLWVDGSCNNTIENIQCLDNLCQKYELIIFKHCYPGAGIEKDIDNGNVTSSKKTINNYKLQYRALLNLFDQYPNNKFMVWTLVPLHRNATTSEVAKRAAEFVNWVKTEWLTENGKSHPNVSVFDFFGQAAEQNANPTQGVQYCLKYDYEGDHNGSDSHPNTIANQTIGPLFAADIVKVLSKNATNVSERTDTPVIQLQSNPTAKTIQYQINSNHSTPYFKIEIFSILGELVYSDAKAASSGNIKLERNSGIYIFRVKIDEKLISYKVMI
;
A
#
# COMPACT_ATOMS: atom_id res chain seq x y z
N MET A 1 -22.35 62.72 26.66
CA MET A 1 -22.58 61.43 25.96
C MET A 1 -21.44 61.22 24.97
N LYS A 2 -20.52 60.30 25.26
CA LYS A 2 -19.44 59.89 24.34
C LYS A 2 -19.65 58.42 24.01
N TYR A 3 -19.97 58.11 22.76
CA TYR A 3 -20.08 56.73 22.28
C TYR A 3 -18.68 56.27 21.84
N SER A 4 -18.10 55.30 22.55
CA SER A 4 -16.96 54.53 22.05
C SER A 4 -17.49 53.38 21.20
N ILE A 5 -17.17 53.39 19.91
CA ILE A 5 -17.41 52.27 19.00
C ILE A 5 -16.24 51.29 19.16
N LEU A 6 -16.51 50.12 19.72
CA LEU A 6 -15.56 49.02 19.81
C LEU A 6 -15.58 48.26 18.48
N ILE A 7 -14.53 48.42 17.66
CA ILE A 7 -14.34 47.63 16.44
C ILE A 7 -13.71 46.30 16.84
N THR A 8 -14.52 45.23 16.82
CA THR A 8 -14.03 43.87 17.03
C THR A 8 -13.48 43.34 15.71
N CYS A 9 -12.16 43.34 15.54
CA CYS A 9 -11.50 42.66 14.44
C CYS A 9 -11.68 41.14 14.60
N LEU A 10 -12.58 40.55 13.81
CA LEU A 10 -12.64 39.10 13.62
C LEU A 10 -11.38 38.67 12.83
N ILE A 11 -10.39 38.13 13.53
CA ILE A 11 -9.26 37.46 12.91
C ILE A 11 -9.74 36.05 12.52
N PHE A 12 -10.07 35.87 11.24
CA PHE A 12 -10.26 34.54 10.67
C PHE A 12 -8.90 33.84 10.63
N PHE A 13 -8.66 32.92 11.56
CA PHE A 13 -7.61 31.92 11.42
C PHE A 13 -8.02 30.98 10.28
N LEU A 14 -7.58 31.29 9.06
CA LEU A 14 -7.55 30.32 7.97
C LEU A 14 -6.57 29.22 8.38
N SER A 15 -7.10 28.08 8.83
CA SER A 15 -6.30 26.86 8.94
C SER A 15 -5.68 26.59 7.57
N PRO A 16 -4.38 26.25 7.46
CA PRO A 16 -3.82 25.86 6.19
C PRO A 16 -4.56 24.62 5.72
N VAL A 17 -5.36 24.75 4.66
CA VAL A 17 -5.81 23.62 3.87
C VAL A 17 -4.54 22.93 3.42
N SER A 18 -4.29 21.71 3.91
CA SER A 18 -3.28 20.83 3.35
C SER A 18 -3.51 20.78 1.85
N ALA A 19 -2.57 21.30 1.06
CA ALA A 19 -2.69 21.30 -0.38
C ALA A 19 -2.74 19.84 -0.83
N GLN A 20 -3.90 19.38 -1.30
CA GLN A 20 -4.07 18.01 -1.76
C GLN A 20 -3.06 17.72 -2.87
N ILE A 21 -2.17 16.76 -2.64
CA ILE A 21 -1.15 16.38 -3.60
C ILE A 21 -1.79 15.39 -4.56
N ASN A 22 -2.38 15.87 -5.65
CA ASN A 22 -3.09 15.04 -6.65
C ASN A 22 -2.15 14.13 -7.50
N LYS A 23 -1.08 13.59 -6.91
CA LYS A 23 -0.02 12.81 -7.57
C LYS A 23 -0.08 11.35 -7.14
N ALA A 24 -0.11 10.46 -8.14
CA ALA A 24 0.08 9.04 -8.00
C ALA A 24 1.44 8.60 -8.54
N ILE A 25 1.97 7.50 -7.99
CA ILE A 25 3.03 6.72 -8.62
C ILE A 25 2.51 5.32 -8.93
N PHE A 26 2.80 4.85 -10.13
CA PHE A 26 2.52 3.49 -10.58
C PHE A 26 3.82 2.69 -10.70
N LEU A 27 4.09 1.88 -9.68
CA LEU A 27 5.23 1.00 -9.57
C LEU A 27 4.97 -0.28 -10.35
N HIS A 28 5.74 -0.54 -11.41
CA HIS A 28 5.48 -1.68 -12.27
C HIS A 28 6.67 -2.11 -13.12
N HIS A 29 6.60 -3.33 -13.66
CA HIS A 29 7.36 -3.77 -14.84
C HIS A 29 6.44 -4.21 -15.98
N SER A 30 7.02 -4.48 -17.16
CA SER A 30 6.43 -5.39 -18.16
C SER A 30 4.97 -5.02 -18.49
N THR A 31 3.97 -5.82 -18.10
CA THR A 31 2.54 -5.59 -18.35
C THR A 31 2.05 -4.21 -17.93
N GLY A 32 2.60 -3.65 -16.85
CA GLY A 32 2.25 -2.29 -16.41
C GLY A 32 2.60 -1.23 -17.45
N SER A 33 3.75 -1.38 -18.12
CA SER A 33 4.16 -0.48 -19.20
C SER A 33 3.22 -0.58 -20.40
N GLY A 34 2.76 -1.79 -20.75
CA GLY A 34 1.75 -2.00 -21.79
C GLY A 34 0.44 -1.27 -21.48
N VAL A 35 -0.09 -1.45 -20.27
CA VAL A 35 -1.33 -0.77 -19.84
C VAL A 35 -1.13 0.75 -19.79
N TYR A 36 -0.01 1.23 -19.27
CA TYR A 36 0.24 2.65 -19.15
C TYR A 36 0.39 3.35 -20.51
N SER A 37 1.26 2.82 -21.37
CA SER A 37 1.60 3.39 -22.68
C SER A 37 0.55 3.07 -23.75
N THR A 38 0.34 1.79 -24.04
CA THR A 38 -0.56 1.32 -25.10
C THR A 38 -2.01 1.51 -24.70
N GLY A 39 -2.32 1.35 -23.40
CA GLY A 39 -3.64 1.67 -22.84
C GLY A 39 -3.89 3.16 -22.60
N LYS A 40 -2.91 4.03 -22.90
CA LYS A 40 -3.07 5.50 -22.92
C LYS A 40 -3.52 6.10 -21.59
N VAL A 41 -3.05 5.56 -20.47
CA VAL A 41 -3.44 6.00 -19.11
C VAL A 41 -3.17 7.50 -18.91
N SER A 42 -1.96 7.97 -19.24
CA SER A 42 -1.59 9.39 -19.10
C SER A 42 -2.45 10.32 -19.96
N GLN A 43 -2.75 9.91 -21.21
CA GLN A 43 -3.63 10.67 -22.10
C GLN A 43 -5.06 10.71 -21.56
N TRP A 44 -5.58 9.60 -21.05
CA TRP A 44 -6.92 9.53 -20.46
C TRP A 44 -7.05 10.50 -19.28
N ILE A 45 -6.07 10.52 -18.37
CA ILE A 45 -6.07 11.41 -17.21
C ILE A 45 -5.94 12.88 -17.64
N THR A 46 -5.13 13.17 -18.66
CA THR A 46 -5.02 14.54 -19.23
C THR A 46 -6.35 15.03 -19.79
N ASN A 47 -7.07 14.17 -20.52
CA ASN A 47 -8.41 14.49 -21.03
C ASN A 47 -9.41 14.70 -19.89
N TYR A 48 -9.40 13.83 -18.87
CA TYR A 48 -10.24 13.97 -17.69
C TYR A 48 -9.99 15.30 -16.97
N ASN A 49 -8.72 15.66 -16.75
CA ASN A 49 -8.33 16.92 -16.12
C ASN A 49 -8.83 18.14 -16.89
N THR A 50 -8.71 18.11 -18.22
CA THR A 50 -9.19 19.20 -19.09
C THR A 50 -10.70 19.36 -18.97
N GLN A 51 -11.45 18.26 -19.00
CA GLN A 51 -12.91 18.27 -18.94
C GLN A 51 -13.46 18.66 -17.56
N ASN A 52 -12.79 18.21 -16.49
CA ASN A 52 -13.29 18.35 -15.11
C ASN A 52 -12.57 19.45 -14.32
N LYS A 53 -11.65 20.19 -14.94
CA LYS A 53 -10.83 21.25 -14.30
C LYS A 53 -10.07 20.72 -13.07
N THR A 54 -9.56 19.49 -13.16
CA THR A 54 -8.71 18.85 -12.15
C THR A 54 -7.25 18.83 -12.59
N ASN A 55 -6.35 18.39 -11.71
CA ASN A 55 -4.90 18.35 -11.98
C ASN A 55 -4.25 17.05 -11.47
N TYR A 56 -4.93 15.91 -11.64
CA TYR A 56 -4.38 14.61 -11.28
C TYR A 56 -3.19 14.25 -12.16
N SER A 57 -2.14 13.68 -11.58
CA SER A 57 -0.99 13.18 -12.33
C SER A 57 -0.60 11.80 -11.86
N VAL A 58 -0.16 10.95 -12.78
CA VAL A 58 0.44 9.65 -12.47
C VAL A 58 1.83 9.60 -13.08
N THR A 59 2.80 9.22 -12.26
CA THR A 59 4.16 8.91 -12.71
C THR A 59 4.30 7.40 -12.78
N GLU A 60 4.70 6.84 -13.92
CA GLU A 60 5.12 5.43 -13.95
C GLU A 60 6.58 5.31 -13.49
N PHE A 61 6.91 4.20 -12.82
CA PHE A 61 8.27 3.92 -12.39
C PHE A 61 8.54 2.42 -12.32
N SER A 62 9.69 1.98 -12.85
CA SER A 62 10.12 0.59 -12.74
C SER A 62 10.55 0.29 -11.32
N TYR A 63 9.83 -0.61 -10.65
CA TYR A 63 10.09 -0.94 -9.25
C TYR A 63 9.56 -2.33 -8.86
N PRO A 64 10.29 -3.07 -8.01
CA PRO A 64 11.68 -2.78 -7.64
C PRO A 64 12.64 -3.09 -8.80
N ASP A 65 13.74 -2.36 -8.89
CA ASP A 65 14.73 -2.54 -9.95
C ASP A 65 16.15 -2.55 -9.34
N THR A 66 17.16 -2.76 -10.19
CA THR A 66 18.59 -2.81 -9.92
C THR A 66 18.97 -1.87 -8.78
N PRO A 67 19.55 -2.38 -7.68
CA PRO A 67 20.19 -3.69 -7.54
C PRO A 67 19.24 -4.85 -7.19
N TRP A 68 17.93 -4.64 -7.13
CA TRP A 68 16.96 -5.72 -6.91
C TRP A 68 16.72 -6.54 -8.17
N ASP A 69 16.43 -7.83 -8.01
CA ASP A 69 16.06 -8.69 -9.12
C ASP A 69 14.71 -8.26 -9.71
N TRP A 70 14.55 -8.41 -11.03
CA TRP A 70 13.35 -7.96 -11.77
C TRP A 70 12.11 -8.87 -11.55
N GLU A 71 11.99 -9.50 -10.39
CA GLU A 71 10.94 -10.46 -10.03
C GLU A 71 9.55 -9.80 -9.87
N ASN A 72 9.42 -8.89 -8.90
CA ASN A 72 8.22 -8.06 -8.68
C ASN A 72 6.96 -8.88 -8.34
N TYR A 73 7.02 -9.60 -7.21
CA TYR A 73 5.99 -10.45 -6.62
C TYR A 73 5.61 -9.95 -5.20
N PRO A 74 4.58 -10.54 -4.55
CA PRO A 74 4.21 -10.18 -3.18
C PRO A 74 5.38 -10.22 -2.19
N TYR A 75 6.27 -11.21 -2.33
CA TYR A 75 7.47 -11.36 -1.52
C TYR A 75 8.40 -10.15 -1.61
N ASP A 76 8.62 -9.59 -2.81
CA ASP A 76 9.57 -8.49 -3.02
C ASP A 76 9.14 -7.22 -2.28
N TYR A 77 7.87 -6.84 -2.40
CA TYR A 77 7.33 -5.69 -1.67
C TYR A 77 7.35 -5.90 -0.17
N TRP A 78 7.00 -7.11 0.30
CA TRP A 78 7.15 -7.45 1.71
C TRP A 78 8.60 -7.30 2.17
N LYS A 79 9.55 -7.86 1.41
CA LYS A 79 10.97 -7.86 1.76
C LYS A 79 11.56 -6.45 1.77
N LEU A 80 11.20 -5.62 0.80
CA LEU A 80 11.64 -4.23 0.72
C LEU A 80 11.01 -3.36 1.80
N TRP A 81 9.67 -3.37 1.92
CA TRP A 81 8.95 -2.39 2.72
C TRP A 81 8.70 -2.84 4.16
N VAL A 82 8.41 -4.11 4.39
CA VAL A 82 8.08 -4.63 5.72
C VAL A 82 9.34 -5.12 6.43
N ASP A 83 10.11 -6.00 5.81
CA ASP A 83 11.36 -6.52 6.37
C ASP A 83 12.48 -5.47 6.38
N GLY A 84 12.38 -4.46 5.51
CA GLY A 84 13.24 -3.28 5.53
C GLY A 84 14.51 -3.41 4.69
N SER A 85 14.47 -4.21 3.62
CA SER A 85 15.59 -4.32 2.66
C SER A 85 15.69 -3.13 1.69
N CYS A 86 14.77 -2.18 1.77
CA CYS A 86 14.77 -0.95 0.96
C CYS A 86 15.93 0.00 1.32
N ASN A 87 16.26 0.91 0.40
CA ASN A 87 17.27 1.94 0.62
C ASN A 87 16.90 3.26 -0.07
N ASN A 88 16.69 4.33 0.71
CA ASN A 88 16.33 5.65 0.19
C ASN A 88 17.44 6.37 -0.60
N THR A 89 18.69 5.89 -0.54
CA THR A 89 19.78 6.40 -1.40
C THR A 89 19.79 5.75 -2.79
N ILE A 90 18.96 4.74 -3.04
CA ILE A 90 18.86 4.03 -4.31
C ILE A 90 17.41 4.09 -4.78
N GLU A 91 17.13 4.89 -5.80
CA GLU A 91 15.77 5.20 -6.26
C GLU A 91 14.93 3.95 -6.57
N ASN A 92 15.56 2.96 -7.19
CA ASN A 92 14.97 1.70 -7.64
C ASN A 92 14.54 0.74 -6.51
N ILE A 93 15.00 0.97 -5.28
CA ILE A 93 14.63 0.21 -4.09
C ILE A 93 14.29 1.11 -2.91
N GLN A 94 13.88 2.35 -3.18
CA GLN A 94 13.50 3.32 -2.14
C GLN A 94 12.43 2.76 -1.22
N CYS A 95 12.45 3.19 0.04
CA CYS A 95 11.52 2.77 1.06
C CYS A 95 10.14 3.41 0.86
N LEU A 96 9.11 2.77 1.41
CA LEU A 96 7.73 3.22 1.27
C LEU A 96 7.49 4.62 1.88
N ASP A 97 8.20 4.98 2.95
CA ASP A 97 8.10 6.30 3.57
C ASP A 97 8.53 7.43 2.61
N ASN A 98 9.60 7.23 1.83
CA ASN A 98 10.06 8.19 0.84
C ASN A 98 9.07 8.34 -0.33
N LEU A 99 8.40 7.24 -0.72
CA LEU A 99 7.31 7.28 -1.69
C LEU A 99 6.12 8.07 -1.14
N CYS A 100 5.73 7.81 0.11
CA CYS A 100 4.60 8.46 0.77
C CYS A 100 4.80 9.97 1.00
N GLN A 101 6.04 10.45 1.08
CA GLN A 101 6.33 11.89 1.15
C GLN A 101 6.09 12.61 -0.20
N LYS A 102 6.14 11.88 -1.32
CA LYS A 102 6.11 12.45 -2.67
C LYS A 102 4.75 12.27 -3.38
N TYR A 103 4.01 11.24 -3.00
CA TYR A 103 2.79 10.80 -3.69
C TYR A 103 1.64 10.58 -2.72
N GLU A 104 0.44 11.05 -3.09
CA GLU A 104 -0.79 10.76 -2.36
C GLU A 104 -1.26 9.33 -2.61
N LEU A 105 -1.07 8.81 -3.83
CA LEU A 105 -1.46 7.44 -4.19
C LEU A 105 -0.24 6.62 -4.64
N ILE A 106 0.00 5.50 -3.96
CA ILE A 106 1.02 4.52 -4.33
C ILE A 106 0.30 3.31 -4.92
N ILE A 107 0.55 3.05 -6.20
CA ILE A 107 0.00 1.91 -6.91
C ILE A 107 1.14 0.94 -7.17
N PHE A 108 0.95 -0.32 -6.80
CA PHE A 108 1.93 -1.35 -7.08
C PHE A 108 1.24 -2.59 -7.62
N LYS A 109 2.00 -3.38 -8.35
CA LYS A 109 1.51 -4.53 -9.10
C LYS A 109 2.46 -5.70 -9.02
N HIS A 110 2.05 -6.87 -9.50
CA HIS A 110 2.94 -8.03 -9.65
C HIS A 110 3.14 -8.46 -11.10
N CYS A 111 4.31 -9.00 -11.45
CA CYS A 111 4.56 -9.61 -12.76
C CYS A 111 3.76 -10.90 -12.97
N TYR A 112 3.53 -11.27 -14.25
CA TYR A 112 2.75 -12.47 -14.60
C TYR A 112 3.30 -13.79 -14.04
N PRO A 113 4.62 -14.01 -13.81
CA PRO A 113 5.05 -15.25 -13.17
C PRO A 113 4.57 -15.36 -11.71
N GLY A 114 4.09 -14.27 -11.10
CA GLY A 114 3.42 -14.29 -9.80
C GLY A 114 2.09 -15.04 -9.82
N ALA A 115 1.46 -15.22 -10.99
CA ALA A 115 0.31 -16.09 -11.16
C ALA A 115 0.67 -17.58 -11.36
N GLY A 116 1.96 -17.91 -11.43
CA GLY A 116 2.48 -19.28 -11.37
C GLY A 116 2.44 -19.83 -9.95
N ILE A 117 1.29 -19.75 -9.28
CA ILE A 117 1.15 -20.20 -7.90
C ILE A 117 1.37 -21.72 -7.87
N GLU A 118 2.04 -22.22 -6.83
CA GLU A 118 2.31 -23.62 -6.51
C GLU A 118 1.40 -24.14 -5.37
N LYS A 119 1.27 -25.46 -5.26
CA LYS A 119 0.44 -26.08 -4.23
C LYS A 119 1.02 -25.76 -2.85
N ASP A 120 0.18 -25.40 -1.88
CA ASP A 120 0.63 -25.25 -0.50
C ASP A 120 1.14 -26.58 0.05
N ILE A 121 2.28 -26.52 0.74
CA ILE A 121 2.94 -27.67 1.37
C ILE A 121 2.88 -27.60 2.91
N ASP A 122 2.56 -26.43 3.46
CA ASP A 122 2.49 -26.12 4.89
C ASP A 122 1.56 -24.91 5.13
N ASN A 123 1.55 -24.39 6.37
CA ASN A 123 0.74 -23.22 6.77
C ASN A 123 1.26 -21.87 6.24
N GLY A 124 2.30 -21.87 5.41
CA GLY A 124 2.97 -20.71 4.86
C GLY A 124 4.13 -20.21 5.73
N ASN A 125 5.05 -19.51 5.08
CA ASN A 125 6.15 -18.77 5.67
C ASN A 125 6.27 -17.41 4.98
N VAL A 126 6.04 -16.33 5.73
CA VAL A 126 6.09 -14.96 5.22
C VAL A 126 7.44 -14.61 4.58
N THR A 127 8.54 -15.21 5.07
CA THR A 127 9.90 -14.98 4.58
C THR A 127 10.27 -15.83 3.37
N SER A 128 9.36 -16.68 2.88
CA SER A 128 9.60 -17.52 1.70
C SER A 128 9.21 -16.80 0.41
N SER A 129 10.10 -16.84 -0.58
CA SER A 129 9.82 -16.40 -1.95
C SER A 129 9.01 -17.41 -2.77
N LYS A 130 8.71 -18.60 -2.21
CA LYS A 130 7.87 -19.60 -2.88
C LYS A 130 6.48 -19.03 -3.13
N LYS A 131 5.99 -19.21 -4.35
CA LYS A 131 4.73 -18.63 -4.82
C LYS A 131 3.56 -19.52 -4.42
N THR A 132 3.16 -19.50 -3.16
CA THR A 132 1.99 -20.26 -2.69
C THR A 132 0.93 -19.34 -2.12
N ILE A 133 -0.32 -19.79 -2.05
CA ILE A 133 -1.42 -18.97 -1.53
C ILE A 133 -1.13 -18.60 -0.07
N ASN A 134 -0.67 -19.55 0.75
CA ASN A 134 -0.39 -19.27 2.16
C ASN A 134 0.72 -18.23 2.35
N ASN A 135 1.82 -18.31 1.59
CA ASN A 135 2.89 -17.32 1.64
C ASN A 135 2.40 -15.93 1.23
N TYR A 136 1.68 -15.85 0.10
CA TYR A 136 1.17 -14.58 -0.40
C TYR A 136 0.18 -13.94 0.55
N LYS A 137 -0.73 -14.71 1.16
CA LYS A 137 -1.67 -14.18 2.17
C LYS A 137 -0.93 -13.60 3.37
N LEU A 138 0.12 -14.26 3.87
CA LEU A 138 0.94 -13.74 4.97
C LEU A 138 1.63 -12.41 4.59
N GLN A 139 2.19 -12.33 3.38
CA GLN A 139 2.86 -11.13 2.88
C GLN A 139 1.87 -9.97 2.67
N TYR A 140 0.70 -10.25 2.10
CA TYR A 140 -0.38 -9.26 1.92
C TYR A 140 -0.91 -8.72 3.24
N ARG A 141 -1.09 -9.57 4.26
CA ARG A 141 -1.49 -9.13 5.61
C ARG A 141 -0.45 -8.20 6.23
N ALA A 142 0.84 -8.53 6.08
CA ALA A 142 1.92 -7.71 6.58
C ALA A 142 2.02 -6.35 5.86
N LEU A 143 1.82 -6.33 4.54
CA LEU A 143 1.72 -5.11 3.74
C LEU A 143 0.51 -4.25 4.15
N LEU A 144 -0.65 -4.86 4.37
CA LEU A 144 -1.85 -4.16 4.84
C LEU A 144 -1.61 -3.43 6.17
N ASN A 145 -1.00 -4.13 7.14
CA ASN A 145 -0.61 -3.53 8.42
C ASN A 145 0.40 -2.38 8.27
N LEU A 146 1.25 -2.42 7.24
CA LEU A 146 2.15 -1.31 6.93
C LEU A 146 1.39 -0.12 6.33
N PHE A 147 0.48 -0.37 5.39
CA PHE A 147 -0.30 0.69 4.74
C PHE A 147 -1.19 1.45 5.73
N ASP A 148 -1.75 0.78 6.74
CA ASP A 148 -2.52 1.44 7.81
C ASP A 148 -1.72 2.48 8.62
N GLN A 149 -0.39 2.40 8.59
CA GLN A 149 0.48 3.37 9.27
C GLN A 149 0.64 4.69 8.48
N TYR A 150 0.11 4.75 7.25
CA TYR A 150 0.12 5.95 6.40
C TYR A 150 -1.31 6.39 6.08
N PRO A 151 -2.09 6.87 7.06
CA PRO A 151 -3.51 7.20 6.88
C PRO A 151 -3.75 8.39 5.93
N ASN A 152 -2.73 9.19 5.66
CA ASN A 152 -2.78 10.32 4.74
C ASN A 152 -2.39 9.95 3.29
N ASN A 153 -1.94 8.71 3.08
CA ASN A 153 -1.60 8.17 1.76
C ASN A 153 -2.60 7.09 1.40
N LYS A 154 -2.88 6.96 0.10
CA LYS A 154 -3.72 5.93 -0.47
C LYS A 154 -2.83 4.88 -1.12
N PHE A 155 -3.28 3.63 -1.09
CA PHE A 155 -2.64 2.50 -1.72
C PHE A 155 -3.61 1.82 -2.67
N MET A 156 -3.12 1.43 -3.84
CA MET A 156 -3.88 0.61 -4.78
C MET A 156 -3.07 -0.63 -5.14
N VAL A 157 -3.63 -1.79 -4.82
CA VAL A 157 -3.05 -3.07 -5.21
C VAL A 157 -3.63 -3.48 -6.55
N TRP A 158 -2.78 -3.61 -7.55
CA TRP A 158 -3.13 -4.18 -8.84
C TRP A 158 -2.98 -5.70 -8.76
N THR A 159 -4.09 -6.41 -8.94
CA THR A 159 -4.12 -7.89 -8.84
C THR A 159 -3.20 -8.56 -9.88
N LEU A 160 -2.96 -9.86 -9.72
CA LEU A 160 -2.05 -10.63 -10.58
C LEU A 160 -2.40 -10.52 -12.07
N VAL A 161 -1.39 -10.67 -12.93
CA VAL A 161 -1.57 -10.84 -14.38
C VAL A 161 -1.79 -12.33 -14.66
N PRO A 162 -2.89 -12.73 -15.34
CA PRO A 162 -3.09 -14.14 -15.68
C PRO A 162 -2.03 -14.64 -16.65
N LEU A 163 -1.61 -15.89 -16.47
CA LEU A 163 -0.67 -16.54 -17.38
C LEU A 163 -1.36 -16.92 -18.70
N HIS A 164 -0.57 -16.93 -19.77
CA HIS A 164 -0.96 -17.53 -21.05
C HIS A 164 -1.32 -19.01 -20.84
N ARG A 165 -2.32 -19.52 -21.55
CA ARG A 165 -2.79 -20.91 -21.38
C ARG A 165 -1.73 -21.96 -21.68
N ASN A 166 -0.78 -21.66 -22.57
CA ASN A 166 0.34 -22.55 -22.88
C ASN A 166 1.53 -22.44 -21.89
N ALA A 167 1.47 -21.49 -20.95
CA ALA A 167 2.51 -21.26 -19.94
C ALA A 167 2.12 -21.78 -18.54
N THR A 168 0.94 -22.40 -18.43
CA THR A 168 0.36 -22.78 -17.14
C THR A 168 -0.51 -24.03 -17.28
N THR A 169 -1.02 -24.52 -16.16
CA THR A 169 -2.03 -25.59 -16.10
C THR A 169 -3.32 -25.06 -15.51
N SER A 170 -4.44 -25.76 -15.73
CA SER A 170 -5.73 -25.38 -15.16
C SER A 170 -5.69 -25.31 -13.63
N GLU A 171 -4.92 -26.18 -12.97
CA GLU A 171 -4.75 -26.19 -11.51
C GLU A 171 -3.97 -24.97 -11.02
N VAL A 172 -2.93 -24.53 -11.76
CA VAL A 172 -2.17 -23.32 -11.44
C VAL A 172 -3.03 -22.07 -11.67
N ALA A 173 -3.70 -21.98 -12.82
CA ALA A 173 -4.59 -20.86 -13.14
C ALA A 173 -5.74 -20.71 -12.12
N LYS A 174 -6.33 -21.83 -11.69
CA LYS A 174 -7.36 -21.85 -10.64
C LYS A 174 -6.85 -21.31 -9.30
N ARG A 175 -5.61 -21.64 -8.90
CA ARG A 175 -5.03 -21.14 -7.64
C ARG A 175 -4.68 -19.66 -7.73
N ALA A 176 -4.26 -19.17 -8.90
CA ALA A 176 -4.14 -17.73 -9.14
C ALA A 176 -5.48 -17.00 -8.98
N ALA A 177 -6.55 -17.55 -9.57
CA ALA A 177 -7.89 -17.01 -9.43
C ALA A 177 -8.41 -17.05 -7.98
N GLU A 178 -8.14 -18.14 -7.24
CA GLU A 178 -8.48 -18.27 -5.82
C GLU A 178 -7.79 -17.19 -4.98
N PHE A 179 -6.48 -16.99 -5.17
CA PHE A 179 -5.76 -15.94 -4.48
C PHE A 179 -6.31 -14.55 -4.81
N VAL A 180 -6.53 -14.25 -6.09
CA VAL A 180 -7.09 -12.96 -6.51
C VAL A 180 -8.50 -12.76 -5.95
N ASN A 181 -9.34 -13.80 -5.90
CA ASN A 181 -10.66 -13.71 -5.29
C ASN A 181 -10.55 -13.31 -3.82
N TRP A 182 -9.65 -13.94 -3.05
CA TRP A 182 -9.40 -13.55 -1.66
C TRP A 182 -8.93 -12.09 -1.52
N VAL A 183 -8.00 -11.62 -2.39
CA VAL A 183 -7.54 -10.22 -2.38
C VAL A 183 -8.71 -9.23 -2.52
N LYS A 184 -9.68 -9.55 -3.38
CA LYS A 184 -10.80 -8.65 -3.69
C LYS A 184 -11.93 -8.69 -2.68
N THR A 185 -12.17 -9.85 -2.09
CA THR A 185 -13.40 -10.11 -1.32
C THR A 185 -13.16 -10.22 0.18
N GLU A 186 -11.97 -10.63 0.61
CA GLU A 186 -11.69 -10.98 2.00
C GLU A 186 -10.54 -10.18 2.60
N TRP A 187 -9.43 -9.99 1.87
CA TRP A 187 -8.17 -9.43 2.42
C TRP A 187 -8.33 -8.12 3.20
N LEU A 188 -9.15 -7.19 2.71
CA LEU A 188 -9.38 -5.89 3.37
C LEU A 188 -10.42 -5.95 4.51
N THR A 189 -10.96 -7.12 4.85
CA THR A 189 -12.04 -7.26 5.86
C THR A 189 -11.83 -8.41 6.82
N GLU A 190 -10.97 -9.39 6.49
CA GLU A 190 -10.78 -10.63 7.26
C GLU A 190 -10.30 -10.41 8.71
N ASN A 191 -9.68 -9.26 9.01
CA ASN A 191 -9.22 -8.90 10.35
C ASN A 191 -10.24 -8.08 11.16
N GLY A 192 -11.43 -7.80 10.60
CA GLY A 192 -12.47 -7.00 11.22
C GLY A 192 -12.18 -5.49 11.35
N LYS A 193 -11.10 -4.98 10.73
CA LYS A 193 -10.73 -3.56 10.73
C LYS A 193 -11.10 -2.90 9.41
N SER A 194 -11.30 -1.59 9.45
CA SER A 194 -11.50 -0.77 8.25
C SER A 194 -10.14 -0.31 7.72
N HIS A 195 -9.91 -0.47 6.41
CA HIS A 195 -8.69 -0.07 5.71
C HIS A 195 -9.03 0.98 4.63
N PRO A 196 -9.51 2.17 5.02
CA PRO A 196 -10.13 3.12 4.08
C PRO A 196 -9.13 3.74 3.09
N ASN A 197 -7.84 3.62 3.37
CA ASN A 197 -6.75 4.10 2.54
C ASN A 197 -6.23 3.05 1.55
N VAL A 198 -6.73 1.81 1.57
CA VAL A 198 -6.33 0.74 0.64
C VAL A 198 -7.45 0.43 -0.34
N SER A 199 -7.09 0.23 -1.60
CA SER A 199 -7.98 -0.12 -2.70
C SER A 199 -7.39 -1.22 -3.57
N VAL A 200 -8.22 -1.92 -4.33
CA VAL A 200 -7.80 -3.00 -5.22
C VAL A 200 -8.27 -2.69 -6.64
N PHE A 201 -7.36 -2.80 -7.60
CA PHE A 201 -7.68 -2.81 -9.03
C PHE A 201 -7.64 -4.25 -9.55
N ASP A 202 -8.79 -4.77 -9.99
CA ASP A 202 -8.97 -6.15 -10.45
C ASP A 202 -8.50 -6.37 -11.89
N PHE A 203 -7.21 -6.15 -12.16
CA PHE A 203 -6.61 -6.45 -13.46
C PHE A 203 -6.86 -7.90 -13.90
N PHE A 204 -6.72 -8.88 -13.00
CA PHE A 204 -6.95 -10.29 -13.32
C PHE A 204 -8.37 -10.52 -13.84
N GLY A 205 -9.40 -9.96 -13.19
CA GLY A 205 -10.79 -10.06 -13.63
C GLY A 205 -11.02 -9.47 -15.02
N GLN A 206 -10.30 -8.39 -15.35
CA GLN A 206 -10.35 -7.78 -16.68
C GLN A 206 -9.61 -8.62 -17.75
N ALA A 207 -8.46 -9.20 -17.41
CA ALA A 207 -7.57 -9.85 -18.37
C ALA A 207 -7.79 -11.35 -18.54
N ALA A 208 -8.30 -12.05 -17.52
CA ALA A 208 -8.43 -13.50 -17.52
C ALA A 208 -9.77 -13.95 -18.10
N GLU A 209 -9.78 -15.13 -18.74
CA GLU A 209 -11.01 -15.81 -19.15
C GLU A 209 -11.82 -16.21 -17.92
N GLN A 210 -13.06 -15.74 -17.81
CA GLN A 210 -13.93 -16.00 -16.65
C GLN A 210 -14.95 -17.10 -16.94
N ASN A 211 -15.26 -17.34 -18.21
CA ASN A 211 -16.19 -18.37 -18.64
C ASN A 211 -15.64 -19.76 -18.27
N ALA A 212 -16.45 -20.57 -17.62
CA ALA A 212 -16.11 -21.95 -17.26
C ALA A 212 -15.92 -22.86 -18.48
N ASN A 213 -16.60 -22.55 -19.59
CA ASN A 213 -16.53 -23.29 -20.84
C ASN A 213 -16.32 -22.32 -22.01
N PRO A 214 -15.12 -21.72 -22.14
CA PRO A 214 -14.88 -20.78 -23.21
C PRO A 214 -14.77 -21.53 -24.56
N THR A 215 -15.27 -20.92 -25.63
CA THR A 215 -15.13 -21.49 -26.99
C THR A 215 -13.66 -21.60 -27.40
N GLN A 216 -12.83 -20.64 -26.95
CA GLN A 216 -11.38 -20.60 -27.15
C GLN A 216 -10.70 -20.14 -25.87
N GLY A 217 -9.51 -20.67 -25.60
CA GLY A 217 -8.76 -20.36 -24.38
C GLY A 217 -9.05 -21.34 -23.23
N VAL A 218 -8.63 -20.96 -22.02
CA VAL A 218 -8.76 -21.77 -20.79
C VAL A 218 -9.18 -20.85 -19.66
N GLN A 219 -10.15 -21.26 -18.85
CA GLN A 219 -10.62 -20.48 -17.70
C GLN A 219 -9.45 -20.08 -16.79
N TYR A 220 -9.45 -18.83 -16.36
CA TYR A 220 -8.45 -18.17 -15.51
C TYR A 220 -7.05 -17.98 -16.13
N CYS A 221 -6.85 -18.38 -17.38
CA CYS A 221 -5.71 -17.95 -18.18
C CYS A 221 -6.01 -16.60 -18.85
N LEU A 222 -4.98 -15.98 -19.44
CA LEU A 222 -5.15 -14.80 -20.28
C LEU A 222 -6.23 -15.07 -21.34
N LYS A 223 -7.19 -14.15 -21.50
CA LYS A 223 -8.24 -14.29 -22.52
C LYS A 223 -7.62 -14.56 -23.88
N TYR A 224 -8.22 -15.45 -24.67
CA TYR A 224 -7.70 -15.82 -25.98
C TYR A 224 -7.45 -14.59 -26.86
N ASP A 225 -8.42 -13.69 -26.97
CA ASP A 225 -8.30 -12.44 -27.76
C ASP A 225 -7.28 -11.43 -27.21
N TYR A 226 -6.75 -11.67 -26.00
CA TYR A 226 -5.73 -10.84 -25.35
C TYR A 226 -4.32 -11.44 -25.48
N GLU A 227 -4.19 -12.66 -26.01
CA GLU A 227 -2.91 -13.28 -26.35
C GLU A 227 -2.25 -12.54 -27.52
N GLY A 228 -0.92 -12.35 -27.46
CA GLY A 228 -0.16 -11.82 -28.59
C GLY A 228 0.13 -12.87 -29.68
N ASP A 229 0.37 -14.12 -29.25
CA ASP A 229 0.59 -15.28 -30.11
C ASP A 229 -0.08 -16.52 -29.51
N HIS A 230 -1.08 -17.06 -30.22
CA HIS A 230 -1.84 -18.24 -29.78
C HIS A 230 -1.02 -19.54 -29.80
N ASN A 231 0.11 -19.57 -30.50
CA ASN A 231 1.01 -20.74 -30.51
C ASN A 231 2.19 -20.57 -29.56
N GLY A 232 2.35 -19.38 -28.98
CA GLY A 232 3.40 -19.06 -28.02
C GLY A 232 2.99 -19.35 -26.58
N SER A 233 3.79 -18.84 -25.65
CA SER A 233 3.56 -18.93 -24.20
C SER A 233 3.76 -17.58 -23.51
N ASP A 234 3.84 -16.50 -24.28
CA ASP A 234 4.03 -15.17 -23.72
C ASP A 234 2.75 -14.68 -23.04
N SER A 235 2.88 -14.31 -21.77
CA SER A 235 1.77 -13.85 -20.92
C SER A 235 1.61 -12.33 -20.93
N HIS A 236 2.36 -11.60 -21.77
CA HIS A 236 2.09 -10.19 -22.01
C HIS A 236 0.77 -10.02 -22.78
N PRO A 237 -0.20 -9.25 -22.24
CA PRO A 237 -1.42 -8.89 -22.95
C PRO A 237 -1.10 -8.05 -24.19
N ASN A 238 -1.82 -8.32 -25.28
CA ASN A 238 -1.67 -7.62 -26.55
C ASN A 238 -2.23 -6.17 -26.52
N THR A 239 -2.16 -5.49 -27.66
CA THR A 239 -2.66 -4.12 -27.82
C THR A 239 -4.14 -3.98 -27.48
N ILE A 240 -5.00 -4.93 -27.87
CA ILE A 240 -6.44 -4.88 -27.61
C ILE A 240 -6.70 -4.93 -26.10
N ALA A 241 -6.02 -5.83 -25.40
CA ALA A 241 -6.11 -5.95 -23.95
C ALA A 241 -5.70 -4.64 -23.26
N ASN A 242 -4.53 -4.09 -23.62
CA ASN A 242 -4.02 -2.87 -23.03
C ASN A 242 -4.94 -1.67 -23.30
N GLN A 243 -5.46 -1.52 -24.52
CA GLN A 243 -6.40 -0.44 -24.89
C GLN A 243 -7.77 -0.59 -24.23
N THR A 244 -8.19 -1.82 -23.92
CA THR A 244 -9.43 -2.08 -23.18
C THR A 244 -9.28 -1.74 -21.69
N ILE A 245 -8.16 -2.15 -21.08
CA ILE A 245 -7.97 -2.09 -19.63
C ILE A 245 -7.38 -0.73 -19.18
N GLY A 246 -6.54 -0.10 -19.99
CA GLY A 246 -5.91 1.18 -19.67
C GLY A 246 -6.89 2.28 -19.23
N PRO A 247 -7.99 2.54 -19.98
CA PRO A 247 -9.00 3.51 -19.57
C PRO A 247 -9.69 3.16 -18.24
N LEU A 248 -9.95 1.88 -17.97
CA LEU A 248 -10.55 1.43 -16.70
C LEU A 248 -9.60 1.68 -15.53
N PHE A 249 -8.32 1.38 -15.73
CA PHE A 249 -7.27 1.65 -14.74
C PHE A 249 -7.12 3.15 -14.47
N ALA A 250 -7.06 3.97 -15.51
CA ALA A 250 -7.00 5.42 -15.39
C ALA A 250 -8.20 6.00 -14.63
N ALA A 251 -9.41 5.48 -14.91
CA ALA A 251 -10.62 5.86 -14.18
C ALA A 251 -10.56 5.49 -12.70
N ASP A 252 -10.07 4.31 -12.35
CA ASP A 252 -9.92 3.91 -10.94
C ASP A 252 -8.85 4.73 -10.20
N ILE A 253 -7.76 5.12 -10.87
CA ILE A 253 -6.75 6.05 -10.31
C ILE A 253 -7.43 7.37 -9.93
N VAL A 254 -8.16 7.99 -10.86
CA VAL A 254 -8.86 9.25 -10.61
C VAL A 254 -9.94 9.08 -9.55
N LYS A 255 -10.68 7.97 -9.56
CA LYS A 255 -11.66 7.64 -8.51
C LYS A 255 -11.02 7.58 -7.13
N VAL A 256 -9.84 6.99 -7.00
CA VAL A 256 -9.13 6.93 -5.71
C VAL A 256 -8.57 8.28 -5.30
N LEU A 257 -7.94 9.03 -6.21
CA LEU A 257 -7.43 10.38 -5.93
C LEU A 257 -8.53 11.38 -5.59
N SER A 258 -9.68 11.31 -6.26
CA SER A 258 -10.82 12.20 -6.04
C SER A 258 -11.57 11.98 -4.73
N LYS A 259 -11.39 10.82 -4.07
CA LYS A 259 -11.84 10.66 -2.69
C LYS A 259 -11.12 11.72 -1.86
N ASN A 260 -11.85 12.49 -1.06
CA ASN A 260 -11.20 13.33 -0.05
C ASN A 260 -10.21 12.47 0.75
N ALA A 261 -9.13 13.09 1.25
CA ALA A 261 -8.36 12.49 2.34
C ALA A 261 -9.39 11.92 3.31
N THR A 262 -9.30 10.62 3.60
CA THR A 262 -10.28 9.96 4.43
C THR A 262 -10.22 10.72 5.75
N ASN A 263 -11.18 11.61 5.97
CA ASN A 263 -11.57 12.03 7.30
C ASN A 263 -12.04 10.75 7.95
N VAL A 264 -11.08 9.90 8.33
CA VAL A 264 -11.18 9.18 9.57
C VAL A 264 -11.28 10.32 10.57
N SER A 265 -12.51 10.78 10.78
CA SER A 265 -12.86 11.34 12.07
C SER A 265 -12.38 10.25 12.99
N GLU A 266 -11.27 10.52 13.67
CA GLU A 266 -10.78 9.67 14.74
C GLU A 266 -12.03 9.27 15.51
N ARG A 267 -12.35 7.97 15.53
CA ARG A 267 -13.15 7.52 16.66
C ARG A 267 -12.32 7.96 17.85
N THR A 268 -12.82 8.97 18.56
CA THR A 268 -12.24 9.64 19.72
C THR A 268 -12.01 8.71 20.92
N ASP A 269 -12.00 7.40 20.68
CA ASP A 269 -11.74 6.33 21.64
C ASP A 269 -10.42 5.60 21.33
N THR A 270 -9.67 6.00 20.30
CA THR A 270 -8.30 5.50 20.09
C THR A 270 -7.30 6.57 20.50
N PRO A 271 -6.48 6.30 21.53
CA PRO A 271 -5.42 7.20 21.96
C PRO A 271 -4.49 7.56 20.79
N VAL A 272 -4.31 8.85 20.56
CA VAL A 272 -3.39 9.38 19.54
C VAL A 272 -2.04 9.56 20.18
N ILE A 273 -1.00 8.97 19.56
CA ILE A 273 0.37 9.08 20.05
C ILE A 273 1.18 9.87 19.03
N GLN A 274 1.66 11.04 19.46
CA GLN A 274 2.60 11.86 18.71
C GLN A 274 4.01 11.50 19.17
N LEU A 275 4.89 11.19 18.22
CA LEU A 275 6.27 10.83 18.48
C LEU A 275 7.20 11.75 17.69
N GLN A 276 8.19 12.31 18.37
CA GLN A 276 9.27 13.07 17.75
C GLN A 276 10.60 12.47 18.19
N SER A 277 11.30 11.83 17.26
CA SER A 277 12.63 11.32 17.51
C SER A 277 13.71 12.35 17.19
N ASN A 278 14.79 12.31 17.96
CA ASN A 278 16.04 13.02 17.70
C ASN A 278 17.17 11.99 17.67
N PRO A 279 17.59 11.55 16.47
CA PRO A 279 18.64 10.55 16.32
C PRO A 279 19.97 10.95 16.96
N THR A 280 20.37 12.21 16.80
CA THR A 280 21.63 12.73 17.34
C THR A 280 21.65 12.73 18.87
N ALA A 281 20.54 13.10 19.50
CA ALA A 281 20.40 13.10 20.95
C ALA A 281 20.01 11.72 21.52
N LYS A 282 19.66 10.76 20.64
CA LYS A 282 19.11 9.45 20.97
C LYS A 282 17.84 9.52 21.83
N THR A 283 16.95 10.45 21.51
CA THR A 283 15.73 10.69 22.28
C THR A 283 14.45 10.49 21.49
N ILE A 284 13.39 10.03 22.15
CA ILE A 284 12.00 10.08 21.69
C ILE A 284 11.22 10.99 22.63
N GLN A 285 10.70 12.10 22.10
CA GLN A 285 9.64 12.84 22.75
C GLN A 285 8.30 12.23 22.35
N TYR A 286 7.41 12.06 23.32
CA TYR A 286 6.08 11.52 23.08
C TYR A 286 4.99 12.36 23.74
N GLN A 287 3.82 12.38 23.11
CA GLN A 287 2.58 12.92 23.67
C GLN A 287 1.43 11.96 23.33
N ILE A 288 0.71 11.53 24.35
CA ILE A 288 -0.43 10.61 24.29
C ILE A 288 -1.68 11.42 24.60
N ASN A 289 -2.49 11.66 23.57
CA ASN A 289 -3.78 12.30 23.69
C ASN A 289 -4.85 11.20 23.77
N SER A 290 -5.50 11.07 24.92
CA SER A 290 -6.43 9.99 25.22
C SER A 290 -7.61 10.52 26.03
N ASN A 291 -8.83 10.07 25.69
CA ASN A 291 -10.03 10.34 26.49
C ASN A 291 -10.20 9.34 27.66
N HIS A 292 -9.20 8.49 27.91
CA HIS A 292 -9.23 7.52 29.01
C HIS A 292 -8.92 8.18 30.36
N SER A 293 -9.55 7.67 31.42
CA SER A 293 -9.40 8.17 32.78
C SER A 293 -8.08 7.76 33.46
N THR A 294 -7.23 6.96 32.82
CA THR A 294 -5.96 6.50 33.39
C THR A 294 -4.89 7.60 33.34
N PRO A 295 -4.32 8.03 34.48
CA PRO A 295 -3.29 9.06 34.49
C PRO A 295 -1.91 8.56 34.02
N TYR A 296 -1.75 7.24 33.83
CA TYR A 296 -0.49 6.60 33.48
C TYR A 296 -0.67 5.56 32.39
N PHE A 297 0.37 5.39 31.58
CA PHE A 297 0.44 4.45 30.47
C PHE A 297 1.64 3.52 30.64
N LYS A 298 1.54 2.30 30.11
CA LYS A 298 2.72 1.43 30.02
C LYS A 298 3.38 1.64 28.66
N ILE A 299 4.61 2.13 28.65
CA ILE A 299 5.44 2.29 27.45
C ILE A 299 6.49 1.18 27.42
N GLU A 300 6.67 0.56 26.26
CA GLU A 300 7.73 -0.40 26.00
C GLU A 300 8.37 -0.08 24.64
N ILE A 301 9.68 -0.11 24.56
CA ILE A 301 10.40 0.08 23.29
C ILE A 301 11.19 -1.19 23.02
N PHE A 302 11.01 -1.74 21.83
CA PHE A 302 11.72 -2.94 21.38
C PHE A 302 12.65 -2.61 20.23
N SER A 303 13.72 -3.38 20.06
CA SER A 303 14.47 -3.43 18.80
C SER A 303 13.61 -4.10 17.71
N ILE A 304 14.00 -3.93 16.44
CA ILE A 304 13.38 -4.68 15.34
C ILE A 304 13.51 -6.20 15.46
N LEU A 305 14.47 -6.68 16.26
CA LEU A 305 14.66 -8.11 16.56
C LEU A 305 13.77 -8.58 17.73
N GLY A 306 12.94 -7.69 18.28
CA GLY A 306 12.02 -8.01 19.38
C GLY A 306 12.65 -7.96 20.78
N GLU A 307 13.87 -7.47 20.93
CA GLU A 307 14.50 -7.29 22.25
C GLU A 307 13.92 -6.07 22.96
N LEU A 308 13.55 -6.20 24.24
CA LEU A 308 13.10 -5.05 25.04
C LEU A 308 14.28 -4.11 25.33
N VAL A 309 14.17 -2.85 24.92
CA VAL A 309 15.20 -1.81 25.05
C VAL A 309 14.84 -0.79 26.14
N TYR A 310 13.55 -0.53 26.35
CA TYR A 310 13.06 0.38 27.39
C TYR A 310 11.68 -0.07 27.87
N SER A 311 11.38 0.14 29.15
CA SER A 311 10.03 -0.04 29.69
C SER A 311 9.76 0.94 30.82
N ASP A 312 8.59 1.54 30.80
CA ASP A 312 8.02 2.31 31.90
C ASP A 312 6.57 1.88 32.10
N ALA A 313 6.25 1.34 33.27
CA ALA A 313 4.91 0.85 33.60
C ALA A 313 3.95 1.96 34.04
N LYS A 314 4.45 3.18 34.32
CA LYS A 314 3.67 4.32 34.80
C LYS A 314 4.10 5.63 34.12
N ALA A 315 4.28 5.59 32.81
CA ALA A 315 4.61 6.77 32.03
C ALA A 315 3.47 7.80 32.06
N ALA A 316 3.80 9.08 32.15
CA ALA A 316 2.83 10.17 32.02
C ALA A 316 2.27 10.24 30.58
N SER A 317 1.31 11.13 30.35
CA SER A 317 0.78 11.40 28.99
C SER A 317 1.78 12.08 28.06
N SER A 318 2.87 12.63 28.57
CA SER A 318 3.96 13.17 27.75
C SER A 318 5.31 12.99 28.43
N GLY A 319 6.36 12.84 27.65
CA GLY A 319 7.70 12.72 28.19
C GLY A 319 8.78 12.66 27.12
N ASN A 320 10.01 12.52 27.60
CA ASN A 320 11.20 12.37 26.77
C ASN A 320 11.99 11.15 27.22
N ILE A 321 12.19 10.20 26.32
CA ILE A 321 12.90 8.95 26.58
C ILE A 321 14.24 9.01 25.88
N LYS A 322 15.33 8.79 26.61
CA LYS A 322 16.68 8.63 26.04
C LYS A 322 17.00 7.14 25.94
N LEU A 323 17.46 6.68 24.78
CA LEU A 323 17.90 5.30 24.58
C LEU A 323 19.43 5.22 24.61
N GLU A 324 19.95 4.22 25.33
CA GLU A 324 21.40 4.01 25.49
C GLU A 324 22.05 3.26 24.31
N ARG A 325 21.26 2.73 23.37
CA ARG A 325 21.74 1.96 22.21
C ARG A 325 22.10 2.85 20.99
N ASN A 326 22.70 2.26 19.96
CA ASN A 326 23.02 2.94 18.69
C ASN A 326 21.76 3.29 17.91
N SER A 327 21.85 4.30 17.03
CA SER A 327 20.76 4.66 16.10
C SER A 327 20.28 3.42 15.33
N GLY A 328 18.98 3.31 15.17
CA GLY A 328 18.29 2.19 14.56
C GLY A 328 16.77 2.37 14.61
N ILE A 329 16.09 1.37 14.06
CA ILE A 329 14.63 1.31 14.10
C ILE A 329 14.20 0.64 15.41
N TYR A 330 13.21 1.23 16.05
CA TYR A 330 12.60 0.73 17.27
C TYR A 330 11.08 0.59 17.11
N ILE A 331 10.50 -0.31 17.89
CA ILE A 331 9.04 -0.47 18.02
C ILE A 331 8.63 0.16 19.34
N PHE A 332 8.00 1.33 19.28
CA PHE A 332 7.42 2.02 20.43
C PHE A 332 6.01 1.50 20.68
N ARG A 333 5.78 0.88 21.84
CA ARG A 333 4.50 0.31 22.25
C ARG A 333 3.93 1.06 23.43
N VAL A 334 2.63 1.31 23.39
CA VAL A 334 1.87 1.83 24.53
C VAL A 334 0.69 0.91 24.82
N LYS A 335 0.55 0.51 26.08
CA LYS A 335 -0.59 -0.26 26.56
C LYS A 335 -1.51 0.63 27.39
N ILE A 336 -2.79 0.64 27.02
CA ILE A 336 -3.86 1.49 27.57
C ILE A 336 -5.05 0.59 27.83
N ASP A 337 -5.43 0.39 29.10
CA ASP A 337 -6.57 -0.47 29.50
C ASP A 337 -6.61 -1.82 28.73
N GLU A 338 -5.47 -2.51 28.70
CA GLU A 338 -5.22 -3.77 27.96
C GLU A 338 -5.07 -3.70 26.44
N LYS A 339 -5.44 -2.59 25.80
CA LYS A 339 -5.22 -2.38 24.36
C LYS A 339 -3.77 -1.99 24.09
N LEU A 340 -3.16 -2.63 23.09
CA LEU A 340 -1.79 -2.35 22.66
C LEU A 340 -1.80 -1.48 21.39
N ILE A 341 -1.07 -0.37 21.42
CA ILE A 341 -0.80 0.49 20.27
C ILE A 341 0.71 0.44 20.00
N SER A 342 1.12 0.30 18.75
CA SER A 342 2.53 0.16 18.37
C SER A 342 2.88 1.08 17.21
N TYR A 343 4.04 1.73 17.28
CA TYR A 343 4.58 2.63 16.26
C TYR A 343 6.03 2.26 15.95
N LYS A 344 6.43 2.38 14.69
CA LYS A 344 7.83 2.32 14.29
C LYS A 344 8.46 3.70 14.49
N VAL A 345 9.59 3.77 15.20
CA VAL A 345 10.31 5.02 15.45
C VAL A 345 11.76 4.85 15.04
N MET A 346 12.30 5.80 14.28
CA MET A 346 13.71 5.84 13.91
C MET A 346 14.46 6.76 14.88
N ILE A 347 15.47 6.23 15.57
CA ILE A 347 16.44 6.98 16.40
C ILE A 347 17.83 6.78 15.82
#